data_AF-A0A7S3XF75-F1
#
_entry.id   AF-A0A7S3XF75-F1
#
_cell.length_a   1.000
_cell.length_b   1.000
_cell.length_c   1.000
_cell.angle_alpha   90.00
_cell.angle_beta   90.00
_cell.angle_gamma   90.00
#
_symmetry.space_group_name_H-M   'P 1'
#
loop_
_entity.id
_entity.type
_entity.pdbx_description
1 polymer ?
#
loop_
_entity_poly.entity_id
_entity_poly.type
_entity_poly.pdbx_seq_one_letter_code
_entity_poly.pdbx_strand_id
1 'polypeptide(L)'
;FCEDDGAPLEPKEVHSYLTRVMYNRRSKLDPLWNSLVVAGRSKGESFLGSVNLLGIAYKDDMIATGFGNHLAIPLLRAEHRPDMSAVEARALMERCLSVCYYR
;
A
#
# COMPACT_ATOMS: atom_id res chain seq x y z
N PHE A 1 2.14 7.06 24.94
CA PHE A 1 3.12 6.73 23.88
C PHE A 1 3.64 8.06 23.39
N CYS A 2 4.94 8.30 23.51
CA CYS A 2 5.61 9.61 23.43
C CYS A 2 4.98 10.52 22.36
N GLU A 3 4.22 11.50 22.83
CA GLU A 3 3.79 12.63 22.01
C GLU A 3 4.95 13.63 22.02
N ASP A 4 5.50 13.88 20.83
CA ASP A 4 6.22 15.12 20.48
C ASP A 4 7.75 15.22 20.69
N ASP A 5 8.53 14.19 20.33
CA ASP A 5 10.01 14.31 20.19
C ASP A 5 10.46 14.98 18.87
N GLY A 6 9.55 15.61 18.11
CA GLY A 6 9.88 16.33 16.88
C GLY A 6 10.46 15.49 15.73
N ALA A 7 10.59 14.17 15.90
CA ALA A 7 11.00 13.23 14.86
C ALA A 7 9.76 12.75 14.09
N PRO A 8 9.56 13.19 12.83
CA PRO A 8 8.42 12.74 12.04
C PRO A 8 8.55 11.24 11.75
N LEU A 9 7.50 10.47 12.02
CA LEU A 9 7.47 9.05 11.69
C LEU A 9 7.68 8.85 10.18
N GLU A 10 8.65 8.00 9.83
CA GLU A 10 8.86 7.63 8.44
C GLU A 10 7.82 6.60 7.98
N PRO A 11 7.42 6.58 6.69
CA PRO A 11 6.48 5.60 6.16
C PRO A 11 6.91 4.14 6.41
N LYS A 12 8.23 3.88 6.44
CA LYS A 12 8.81 2.58 6.77
C LYS A 12 8.55 2.16 8.22
N GLU A 13 8.57 3.11 9.15
CA GLU A 13 8.31 2.86 10.57
C GLU A 13 6.83 2.55 10.78
N VAL A 14 5.94 3.33 10.14
CA VAL A 14 4.49 3.08 10.14
C VAL A 14 4.17 1.69 9.58
N HIS A 15 4.77 1.32 8.45
CA HIS A 15 4.59 -0.01 7.84
C HIS A 15 5.07 -1.15 8.75
N SER A 16 6.21 -0.96 9.41
CA SER A 16 6.77 -1.94 10.36
C SER A 16 5.89 -2.07 11.61
N TYR A 17 5.36 -0.96 12.12
CA TYR A 17 4.43 -0.93 13.24
C TYR A 17 3.13 -1.68 12.91
N LEU A 18 2.50 -1.36 11.78
CA LEU A 18 1.27 -2.01 11.33
C LEU A 18 1.46 -3.51 11.14
N THR A 19 2.59 -3.94 10.57
CA THR A 19 2.92 -5.36 10.41
C THR A 19 2.93 -6.09 11.77
N ARG A 20 3.55 -5.50 12.79
CA ARG A 20 3.60 -6.07 14.15
C ARG A 20 2.23 -6.11 14.81
N VAL A 21 1.42 -5.07 14.64
CA VAL A 21 0.05 -5.02 15.20
C VAL A 21 -0.83 -6.10 14.56
N MET A 22 -0.81 -6.20 13.23
CA MET A 22 -1.59 -7.21 12.49
C MET A 22 -1.14 -8.63 12.87
N TYR A 23 0.16 -8.87 12.95
CA TYR A 23 0.71 -10.17 13.35
C TYR A 23 0.35 -10.54 14.80
N ASN A 24 0.42 -9.60 15.75
CA ASN A 24 0.04 -9.83 17.16
C ASN A 24 -1.45 -10.23 17.28
N ARG A 25 -2.33 -9.51 16.56
CA ARG A 25 -3.77 -9.79 16.54
C ARG A 25 -4.07 -11.17 15.95
N ARG A 26 -3.36 -11.56 14.88
CA ARG A 26 -3.41 -12.93 14.35
C ARG A 26 -3.00 -13.98 15.39
N SER A 27 -1.90 -13.76 16.12
CA SER A 27 -1.42 -14.72 17.14
C SER A 27 -2.43 -14.94 18.27
N LYS A 28 -3.28 -13.95 18.56
CA LYS A 28 -4.34 -14.04 19.56
C LYS A 28 -5.65 -14.66 19.02
N LEU A 29 -5.63 -15.20 17.79
CA LEU A 29 -6.79 -15.74 17.08
C LEU A 29 -7.95 -14.72 16.93
N ASP A 30 -7.63 -13.43 16.98
CA ASP A 30 -8.57 -12.31 16.82
C ASP A 30 -8.00 -11.32 15.78
N PRO A 31 -7.86 -11.74 14.51
CA PRO A 31 -7.21 -10.95 13.47
C PRO A 31 -8.05 -9.74 13.07
N LEU A 32 -7.38 -8.63 12.75
CA LEU A 32 -8.03 -7.50 12.12
C LEU A 32 -8.23 -7.82 10.64
N TRP A 33 -9.49 -7.91 10.20
CA TRP A 33 -9.84 -8.26 8.81
C TRP A 33 -9.65 -7.08 7.87
N ASN A 34 -8.39 -6.65 7.69
CA ASN A 34 -8.04 -5.53 6.82
C ASN A 34 -6.87 -5.89 5.90
N SER A 35 -6.89 -5.31 4.70
CA SER A 35 -5.74 -5.24 3.81
C SER A 35 -5.36 -3.78 3.68
N LEU A 36 -4.22 -3.43 4.28
CA LEU A 36 -3.77 -2.05 4.42
C LEU A 36 -2.70 -1.76 3.38
N VAL A 37 -2.74 -0.56 2.80
CA VAL A 37 -1.70 -0.02 1.93
C VAL A 37 -1.14 1.23 2.60
N VAL A 38 0.17 1.28 2.74
CA VAL A 38 0.93 2.40 3.28
C VAL A 38 1.70 3.02 2.14
N ALA A 39 1.30 4.22 1.74
CA ALA A 39 1.99 5.03 0.75
C ALA A 39 2.56 6.28 1.43
N GLY A 40 3.78 6.67 1.09
CA GLY A 40 4.40 7.88 1.61
C GLY A 40 5.67 8.23 0.87
N ARG A 41 6.24 9.38 1.18
CA ARG A 41 7.53 9.82 0.65
C ARG A 41 8.41 10.26 1.81
N SER A 42 9.62 9.73 1.91
CA SER A 42 10.59 10.12 2.93
C SER A 42 11.94 10.38 2.31
N LYS A 43 12.59 11.50 2.69
CA LYS A 43 13.95 11.85 2.25
C LYS A 43 14.18 11.77 0.73
N GLY A 44 13.13 12.06 -0.06
CA GLY A 44 13.16 12.02 -1.52
C GLY A 44 12.75 10.68 -2.15
N GLU A 45 12.74 9.59 -1.39
CA GLU A 45 12.36 8.24 -1.84
C GLU A 45 10.85 7.98 -1.63
N SER A 46 10.22 7.39 -2.65
CA SER A 46 8.83 6.95 -2.58
C SER A 46 8.75 5.59 -1.87
N PHE A 47 7.79 5.46 -0.96
CA PHE A 47 7.51 4.22 -0.25
C PHE A 47 6.10 3.76 -0.55
N LEU A 48 5.97 2.52 -0.99
CA LEU A 48 4.69 1.84 -1.16
C LEU A 48 4.78 0.43 -0.58
N GLY A 49 3.94 0.14 0.42
CA GLY A 49 3.93 -1.14 1.11
C GLY A 49 2.51 -1.62 1.40
N SER A 50 2.30 -2.93 1.35
CA SER A 50 1.04 -3.57 1.74
C SER A 50 1.23 -4.38 3.02
N VAL A 51 0.17 -4.49 3.82
CA VAL A 51 0.07 -5.39 4.98
C VAL A 51 -1.29 -6.07 4.97
N ASN A 52 -1.33 -7.39 5.03
CA ASN A 52 -2.58 -8.15 5.07
C ASN A 52 -2.97 -8.59 6.49
N LEU A 53 -4.18 -9.16 6.62
CA LEU A 53 -4.71 -9.70 7.88
C LEU A 53 -3.82 -10.79 8.52
N LEU A 54 -3.01 -11.48 7.71
CA LEU A 54 -2.10 -12.52 8.17
C LEU A 54 -0.77 -11.95 8.71
N GLY A 55 -0.56 -10.63 8.62
CA GLY A 55 0.70 -9.98 8.94
C GLY A 55 1.79 -10.17 7.87
N ILE A 56 1.42 -10.59 6.66
CA ILE A 56 2.33 -10.62 5.51
C ILE A 56 2.44 -9.19 5.00
N ALA A 57 3.68 -8.72 4.89
CA ALA A 57 4.01 -7.39 4.45
C ALA A 57 5.01 -7.44 3.31
N TYR A 58 4.76 -6.66 2.27
CA TYR A 58 5.67 -6.52 1.12
C TYR A 58 5.68 -5.09 0.61
N LYS A 59 6.68 -4.77 -0.19
CA LYS A 59 6.82 -3.49 -0.90
C LYS A 59 6.89 -3.78 -2.38
N ASP A 60 6.24 -2.93 -3.16
CA ASP A 60 6.22 -3.04 -4.62
C ASP A 60 5.91 -1.64 -5.19
N ASP A 61 6.27 -1.39 -6.44
CA ASP A 61 6.01 -0.12 -7.14
C ASP A 61 4.51 0.04 -7.44
N MET A 62 3.79 -1.07 -7.48
CA MET A 62 2.36 -1.14 -7.78
C MET A 62 1.67 -2.08 -6.79
N ILE A 63 0.70 -1.55 -6.05
CA ILE A 63 -0.05 -2.33 -5.04
C ILE A 63 -1.54 -2.12 -5.26
N ALA A 64 -2.29 -3.22 -5.19
CA ALA A 64 -3.74 -3.22 -5.12
C ALA A 64 -4.21 -4.16 -4.00
N THR A 65 -5.47 -4.05 -3.63
CA THR A 65 -6.09 -4.91 -2.62
C THR A 65 -7.38 -5.52 -3.17
N GLY A 66 -7.79 -6.66 -2.61
CA GLY A 66 -9.01 -7.37 -3.04
C GLY A 66 -8.99 -7.74 -4.53
N PHE A 67 -10.12 -7.53 -5.21
CA PHE A 67 -10.28 -7.78 -6.65
C PHE A 67 -9.33 -6.95 -7.53
N GLY A 68 -8.87 -5.79 -7.03
CA GLY A 68 -7.89 -4.97 -7.72
C GLY A 68 -6.58 -5.70 -8.02
N ASN A 69 -6.21 -6.71 -7.20
CA ASN A 69 -5.01 -7.51 -7.48
C ASN A 69 -5.11 -8.34 -8.77
N HIS A 70 -6.32 -8.71 -9.17
CA HIS A 70 -6.53 -9.50 -10.38
C HIS A 70 -6.86 -8.64 -11.60
N LEU A 71 -7.48 -7.48 -11.39
CA LEU A 71 -7.96 -6.62 -12.48
C LEU A 71 -7.06 -5.42 -12.74
N ALA A 72 -6.63 -4.72 -11.69
CA ALA A 72 -5.85 -3.49 -11.81
C ALA A 72 -4.34 -3.75 -11.96
N ILE A 73 -3.77 -4.73 -11.25
CA ILE A 73 -2.33 -5.02 -11.31
C ILE A 73 -1.83 -5.35 -12.73
N PRO A 74 -2.52 -6.16 -13.56
CA PRO A 74 -2.06 -6.40 -14.92
C PRO A 74 -2.01 -5.15 -15.79
N LEU A 75 -2.99 -4.24 -15.63
CA LEU A 75 -3.04 -2.96 -16.35
C LEU A 75 -1.94 -2.02 -15.88
N LEU A 76 -1.76 -1.91 -14.55
CA LEU A 76 -0.68 -1.13 -13.96
C LEU A 76 0.68 -1.63 -14.47
N ARG A 77 0.93 -2.94 -14.46
CA ARG A 77 2.19 -3.52 -14.95
C ARG A 77 2.44 -3.28 -16.44
N ALA A 78 1.39 -3.23 -17.26
CA ALA A 78 1.53 -3.02 -18.70
C ALA A 78 1.87 -1.57 -19.06
N GLU A 79 1.38 -0.60 -18.28
CA GLU A 79 1.44 0.82 -18.64
C GLU A 79 2.33 1.68 -17.73
N HIS A 80 2.67 1.20 -16.54
CA HIS A 80 3.50 1.92 -15.59
C HIS A 80 4.92 2.13 -16.12
N ARG A 81 5.43 3.34 -15.92
CA ARG A 81 6.83 3.71 -16.16
C ARG A 81 7.36 4.49 -14.96
N PRO A 82 8.66 4.36 -14.61
CA PRO A 82 9.26 5.09 -13.49
C PRO A 82 9.20 6.61 -13.68
N ASP A 83 9.22 7.09 -14.94
CA ASP A 83 9.29 8.51 -15.28
C ASP A 83 7.90 9.14 -15.58
N MET A 84 6.82 8.59 -15.04
CA MET A 84 5.48 9.13 -15.27
C MET A 84 5.26 10.47 -14.57
N SER A 85 4.60 11.40 -15.26
CA SER A 85 4.12 12.62 -14.61
C SER A 85 2.92 12.32 -13.70
N ALA A 86 2.64 13.20 -12.74
CA ALA A 86 1.48 13.06 -11.86
C ALA A 86 0.14 12.98 -12.62
N VAL A 87 0.05 13.66 -13.78
CA VAL A 87 -1.15 13.65 -14.64
C VAL A 87 -1.31 12.28 -15.32
N GLU A 88 -0.22 11.72 -15.84
CA GLU A 88 -0.24 10.39 -16.46
C GLU A 88 -0.57 9.30 -15.44
N ALA A 89 0.03 9.37 -14.24
CA ALA A 89 -0.22 8.42 -13.17
C ALA A 89 -1.68 8.44 -12.71
N ARG A 90 -2.27 9.65 -12.59
CA ARG A 90 -3.69 9.82 -12.28
C ARG A 90 -4.59 9.23 -13.35
N ALA A 91 -4.31 9.50 -14.63
CA ALA A 91 -5.09 8.95 -15.74
C ALA A 91 -5.05 7.41 -15.77
N LEU A 92 -3.87 6.81 -15.50
CA LEU A 92 -3.73 5.35 -15.38
C LEU A 92 -4.55 4.78 -14.21
N MET A 93 -4.55 5.44 -13.05
CA MET A 93 -5.38 5.05 -11.91
C MET A 93 -6.89 5.12 -12.23
N GLU A 94 -7.33 6.19 -12.89
CA GLU A 94 -8.74 6.36 -13.29
C GLU A 94 -9.18 5.25 -14.28
N ARG A 95 -8.31 4.85 -15.22
CA ARG A 95 -8.54 3.68 -16.08
C ARG A 95 -8.67 2.39 -15.28
N CYS A 96 -7.74 2.13 -14.34
CA CYS A 96 -7.78 0.93 -13.52
C CYS A 96 -9.07 0.86 -12.67
N LEU A 97 -9.49 1.99 -12.09
CA LEU A 97 -10.73 2.09 -11.32
C LEU A 97 -11.96 1.84 -12.19
N SER A 98 -11.97 2.36 -13.42
CA SER A 98 -13.06 2.12 -14.37
C SER A 98 -13.20 0.62 -14.68
N VAL A 99 -12.09 -0.08 -14.92
CA VAL A 99 -12.11 -1.54 -15.17
C VAL A 99 -12.59 -2.32 -13.94
N CYS A 100 -12.17 -1.92 -12.74
CA CYS A 100 -12.65 -2.52 -11.50
C CYS A 100 -14.14 -2.23 -11.21
N TYR A 101 -14.72 -1.17 -11.78
CA TYR A 101 -16.13 -0.84 -11.64
C TYR A 101 -17.01 -1.60 -12.64
N TYR A 102 -16.55 -1.77 -13.88
CA TYR A 102 -17.30 -2.45 -14.94
C TYR A 102 -17.33 -3.98 -14.83
N ARG A 103 -16.48 -4.58 -13.99
CA ARG A 103 -16.35 -6.02 -13.79
C ARG A 103 -16.75 -6.41 -12.37
#